data_AF-A0A2P8AXF2-F1
#
_entry.id   AF-A0A2P8AXF2-F1
#
_cell.length_a   1.000
_cell.length_b   1.000
_cell.length_c   1.000
_cell.angle_alpha   90.00
_cell.angle_beta   90.00
_cell.angle_gamma   90.00
#
_symmetry.space_group_name_H-M   'P 1'
#
loop_
_entity.id
_entity.type
_entity.pdbx_description
1 polymer ?
#
loop_
_entity_poly.entity_id
_entity_poly.type
_entity_poly.pdbx_seq_one_letter_code
_entity_poly.pdbx_strand_id
1 'polypeptide(L)'
;MLRPGGQAVIHDLRADASAADIEREVARMGLRGLDAFWTRSALRMLRRRAVTAGAFARLAAESAFGGAEVDRDALIGLEVRLRKAG
;
A
#
# COMPACT_ATOMS: atom_id res chain seq x y z
N MET A 1 -9.34 -15.44 13.77
CA MET A 1 -7.89 -15.60 13.47
C MET A 1 -7.70 -16.65 12.40
N LEU A 2 -6.65 -16.55 11.57
CA LEU A 2 -6.31 -17.56 10.56
C LEU A 2 -5.82 -18.87 11.20
N ARG A 3 -6.04 -20.00 10.52
CA ARG A 3 -5.40 -21.29 10.87
C ARG A 3 -3.90 -21.25 10.52
N PRO A 4 -3.05 -22.10 11.13
CA PRO A 4 -1.65 -22.26 10.71
C PRO A 4 -1.54 -22.45 9.19
N GLY A 5 -0.60 -21.74 8.56
CA GLY A 5 -0.43 -21.73 7.10
C GLY A 5 -1.45 -20.89 6.31
N GLY A 6 -2.46 -20.31 6.97
CA GLY A 6 -3.43 -19.43 6.34
C GLY A 6 -2.80 -18.15 5.77
N GLN A 7 -3.36 -17.64 4.68
CA GLN A 7 -2.83 -16.48 3.96
C GLN A 7 -3.68 -15.23 4.18
N ALA A 8 -3.04 -14.06 4.08
CA ALA A 8 -3.71 -12.77 4.00
C ALA A 8 -3.00 -11.88 2.96
N VAL A 9 -3.78 -11.01 2.32
CA VAL A 9 -3.29 -10.01 1.36
C VAL A 9 -3.78 -8.64 1.79
N ILE A 10 -2.89 -7.65 1.78
CA ILE A 10 -3.21 -6.24 2.03
C ILE A 10 -2.82 -5.44 0.80
N HIS A 11 -3.77 -4.69 0.25
CA HIS A 11 -3.49 -3.61 -0.69
C HIS A 11 -3.59 -2.27 0.05
N ASP A 12 -2.52 -1.48 0.01
CA ASP A 12 -2.49 -0.18 0.67
C ASP A 12 -1.78 0.86 -0.19
N LEU A 13 -1.97 2.13 0.16
CA LEU A 13 -1.20 3.26 -0.33
C LEU A 13 0.20 3.21 0.29
N ARG A 14 1.23 3.47 -0.51
CA ARG A 14 2.62 3.53 -0.06
C ARG A 14 2.95 4.92 0.48
N ALA A 15 3.42 4.99 1.73
CA ALA A 15 3.74 6.27 2.38
C ALA A 15 4.84 7.07 1.65
N ASP A 16 5.75 6.37 0.98
CA ASP A 16 6.87 6.94 0.22
C ASP A 16 6.53 7.22 -1.25
N ALA A 17 5.27 7.08 -1.68
CA ALA A 17 4.83 7.46 -3.01
C ALA A 17 5.08 8.96 -3.24
N SER A 18 5.81 9.33 -4.29
CA SER A 18 6.12 10.73 -4.56
C SER A 18 4.87 11.49 -5.00
N ALA A 19 4.91 12.82 -4.92
CA ALA A 19 3.82 13.63 -5.47
C ALA A 19 3.66 13.37 -6.97
N ALA A 20 4.77 13.18 -7.69
CA ALA A 20 4.75 12.86 -9.12
C ALA A 20 4.13 11.49 -9.41
N ASP A 21 4.30 10.49 -8.54
CA ASP A 21 3.64 9.18 -8.69
C ASP A 21 2.13 9.32 -8.56
N ILE A 22 1.65 10.12 -7.60
CA ILE A 22 0.21 10.42 -7.43
C ILE A 22 -0.34 11.14 -8.66
N GLU A 23 0.38 12.13 -9.21
CA GLU A 23 -0.05 12.80 -10.44
C GLU A 23 -0.18 11.80 -11.60
N ARG A 24 0.82 10.92 -11.78
CA ARG A 24 0.82 9.91 -12.85
C ARG A 24 -0.28 8.87 -12.67
N GLU A 25 -0.51 8.41 -11.44
CA GLU A 25 -1.57 7.46 -11.14
C GLU A 25 -2.95 8.05 -11.44
N VAL A 26 -3.22 9.28 -10.98
CA VAL A 26 -4.50 9.95 -11.25
C VAL A 26 -4.67 10.23 -12.75
N ALA A 27 -3.61 10.53 -13.48
CA ALA A 27 -3.66 10.65 -14.93
C ALA A 27 -4.02 9.31 -15.61
N ARG A 28 -3.47 8.18 -15.13
CA ARG A 28 -3.81 6.83 -15.62
C ARG A 28 -5.26 6.44 -15.38
N MET A 29 -5.91 7.00 -14.36
CA MET A 29 -7.34 6.79 -14.10
C MET A 29 -8.25 7.48 -15.13
N GLY A 30 -7.71 8.33 -16.01
CA GLY A 30 -8.50 9.07 -17.01
C GLY A 30 -9.31 10.24 -16.45
N LEU A 31 -9.08 10.62 -15.18
CA LEU A 31 -9.76 11.74 -14.53
C LEU A 31 -9.28 13.09 -15.09
N ARG A 32 -10.19 14.07 -15.14
CA ARG A 32 -9.92 15.42 -15.67
C ARG A 32 -10.48 16.51 -14.77
N GLY A 33 -9.99 17.74 -14.94
CA GLY A 33 -10.52 18.93 -14.27
C GLY A 33 -10.57 18.82 -12.74
N LEU A 34 -11.71 19.17 -12.15
CA LEU A 34 -11.91 19.18 -10.71
C LEU A 34 -11.84 17.78 -10.09
N ASP A 35 -12.27 16.73 -10.80
CA ASP A 35 -12.19 15.35 -10.29
C ASP A 35 -10.74 14.92 -10.07
N ALA A 36 -9.88 15.20 -11.05
CA ALA A 36 -8.45 14.94 -10.91
C ALA A 36 -7.84 15.73 -9.74
N PHE A 37 -8.24 17.00 -9.57
CA PHE A 37 -7.77 17.84 -8.47
C PHE A 37 -8.15 17.29 -7.10
N TRP A 38 -9.41 16.91 -6.91
CA TRP A 38 -9.88 16.35 -5.64
C TRP A 38 -9.28 14.98 -5.35
N THR A 39 -9.18 14.10 -6.35
CA THR A 39 -8.53 12.78 -6.18
C THR A 39 -7.06 12.91 -5.79
N ARG A 40 -6.28 13.81 -6.42
CA ARG A 40 -4.88 14.07 -6.01
C ARG A 40 -4.80 14.56 -4.58
N SER A 41 -5.69 15.47 -4.20
CA SER A 41 -5.74 16.04 -2.84
C SER A 41 -6.06 14.97 -1.79
N ALA A 42 -7.04 14.10 -2.07
CA ALA A 42 -7.38 12.98 -1.20
C ALA A 42 -6.22 12.00 -1.04
N LEU A 43 -5.57 11.59 -2.15
CA LEU A 43 -4.41 10.68 -2.10
C LEU A 43 -3.22 11.29 -1.36
N ARG A 44 -2.93 12.59 -1.53
CA ARG A 44 -1.89 13.29 -0.77
C ARG A 44 -2.19 13.32 0.73
N MET A 45 -3.46 13.44 1.12
CA MET A 45 -3.88 13.39 2.52
C MET A 45 -3.72 11.98 3.09
N LEU A 46 -4.23 10.96 2.39
CA LEU A 46 -4.11 9.56 2.81
C LEU A 46 -2.65 9.12 2.95
N ARG A 47 -1.77 9.55 2.03
CA ARG A 47 -0.33 9.23 2.08
C ARG A 47 0.33 9.62 3.40
N ARG A 48 -0.14 10.69 4.06
CA ARG A 48 0.43 11.15 5.35
C ARG A 48 0.21 10.15 6.50
N ARG A 49 -0.76 9.24 6.35
CA ARG A 49 -1.10 8.20 7.34
C ARG A 49 -0.79 6.80 6.84
N ALA A 50 -0.31 6.68 5.61
CA ALA A 50 0.06 5.42 5.00
C ALA A 50 1.32 4.83 5.66
N VAL A 51 1.54 3.54 5.42
CA VAL A 51 2.67 2.78 5.96
C VAL A 51 3.68 2.50 4.85
N THR A 52 4.97 2.48 5.18
CA THR A 52 6.00 2.09 4.21
C THR A 52 6.06 0.57 4.09
N ALA A 53 6.53 0.08 2.94
CA ALA A 53 6.77 -1.35 2.77
C ALA A 53 7.74 -1.93 3.80
N GLY A 54 8.77 -1.18 4.21
CA GLY A 54 9.69 -1.60 5.27
C GLY A 54 9.01 -1.71 6.64
N ALA A 55 8.09 -0.81 6.96
CA ALA A 55 7.30 -0.89 8.19
C ALA A 55 6.35 -2.09 8.17
N PHE A 56 5.70 -2.40 7.04
CA PHE A 56 4.91 -3.63 6.91
C PHE A 56 5.75 -4.90 7.12
N ALA A 57 6.93 -4.99 6.49
CA ALA A 57 7.82 -6.13 6.66
C ALA A 57 8.23 -6.32 8.12
N ARG A 58 8.57 -5.23 8.82
CA ARG A 58 8.89 -5.24 10.24
C ARG A 58 7.72 -5.69 11.11
N LEU A 59 6.54 -5.09 10.93
CA LEU A 59 5.34 -5.46 11.68
C LEU A 59 4.96 -6.93 11.48
N ALA A 60 5.11 -7.43 10.25
CA ALA A 60 4.85 -8.83 9.94
C ALA A 60 5.84 -9.77 10.64
N ALA A 61 7.13 -9.42 10.64
CA ALA A 61 8.17 -10.17 11.35
C ALA A 61 7.95 -10.22 12.87
N GLU A 62 7.44 -9.14 13.46
CA GLU A 62 7.11 -9.05 14.90
C GLU A 62 5.74 -9.68 15.26
N SER A 63 5.02 -10.22 14.28
CA SER A 63 3.67 -10.80 14.46
C SER A 63 3.63 -12.32 14.30
N ALA A 64 2.45 -12.92 14.50
CA ALA A 64 2.20 -14.34 14.23
C ALA A 64 2.37 -14.76 12.75
N PHE A 65 2.61 -13.81 11.84
CA PHE A 65 2.96 -14.09 10.44
C PHE A 65 4.46 -14.36 10.24
N GLY A 66 5.33 -13.87 11.14
CA GLY A 66 6.78 -14.10 11.08
C GLY A 66 7.50 -13.43 9.88
N GLY A 67 6.78 -12.79 8.97
CA GLY A 67 7.32 -12.09 7.82
C GLY A 67 6.26 -11.76 6.77
N ALA A 68 6.68 -11.03 5.73
CA ALA A 68 5.83 -10.68 4.60
C ALA A 68 6.64 -10.60 3.31
N GLU A 69 5.99 -10.92 2.20
CA GLU A 69 6.43 -10.50 0.87
C GLU A 69 5.74 -9.17 0.54
N VAL A 70 6.52 -8.15 0.18
CA VAL A 70 5.97 -6.82 -0.15
C VAL A 70 6.33 -6.46 -1.58
N ASP A 71 5.31 -6.36 -2.42
CA ASP A 71 5.39 -5.94 -3.81
C ASP A 71 5.13 -4.43 -3.91
N ARG A 72 5.98 -3.72 -4.65
CA ARG A 72 5.92 -2.26 -4.85
C ARG A 72 5.75 -1.87 -6.32
N ASP A 73 5.41 -2.81 -7.20
CA ASP A 73 5.38 -2.59 -8.65
C ASP A 73 4.24 -1.64 -9.08
N ALA A 74 3.31 -1.32 -8.17
CA ALA A 74 2.34 -0.24 -8.36
C ALA A 74 2.96 1.15 -8.13
N LEU A 75 2.51 2.16 -8.88
CA LEU A 75 3.03 3.53 -8.82
C LEU A 75 2.91 4.15 -7.42
N ILE A 76 1.72 4.05 -6.82
CA ILE A 76 1.44 4.58 -5.47
C ILE A 76 1.06 3.50 -4.46
N GLY A 77 0.79 2.28 -4.92
CA GLY A 77 0.32 1.18 -4.09
C GLY A 77 1.45 0.27 -3.63
N LEU A 78 1.09 -0.63 -2.72
CA LEU A 78 1.87 -1.82 -2.39
C LEU A 78 0.90 -2.99 -2.18
N GLU A 79 1.39 -4.20 -2.39
CA GLU A 79 0.72 -5.43 -1.97
C GLU A 79 1.58 -6.14 -0.93
N VAL A 80 0.98 -6.50 0.21
CA VAL A 80 1.62 -7.31 1.25
C VAL A 80 0.99 -8.68 1.26
N ARG A 81 1.78 -9.72 1.05
CA ARG A 81 1.37 -11.11 1.22
C ARG A 81 1.93 -11.66 2.52
N LEU A 82 1.05 -12.21 3.33
CA LEU A 82 1.33 -12.72 4.66
C LEU A 82 0.93 -14.19 4.72
N ARG A 83 1.73 -15.01 5.42
CA ARG A 83 1.38 -16.40 5.72
C ARG A 83 1.52 -16.63 7.22
N LYS A 84 0.45 -17.07 7.89
CA LYS A 84 0.49 -17.35 9.31
C LYS A 84 1.49 -18.48 9.56
N ALA A 85 2.40 -18.28 10.51
CA ALA A 85 3.35 -19.29 10.91
C ALA A 85 2.62 -20.59 11.33
N GLY A 86 3.29 -21.71 11.07
CA GLY A 86 2.85 -23.05 11.45
C GLY A 86 2.74 -23.21 12.96
#